data_AF-A0A7J6NSD2-F1
#
_entry.id   AF-A0A7J6NSD2-F1
#
_cell.length_a   1.000
_cell.length_b   1.000
_cell.length_c   1.000
_cell.angle_alpha   90.00
_cell.angle_beta   90.00
_cell.angle_gamma   90.00
#
_symmetry.space_group_name_H-M   'P 1'
#
loop_
_entity.id
_entity.type
_entity.pdbx_description
1 polymer ?
#
loop_
_entity_poly.entity_id
_entity_poly.type
_entity_poly.pdbx_seq_one_letter_code
_entity_poly.pdbx_strand_id
1 'polypeptide(L)'
;MTLSVHHLDQFAPALGHALRMQPQRFMSSYEQAMQDVFVELSGAPEPVDGGQAQVDDQGFRRGMPTFQLKLASWENPKLIRELQSEHVEKLVVIPGIIIQASIKVHKAFKLRIRCKKCGHSRTLDLKATSRSKTAIPRRCARELAAGPDGDKCGLDPYIIVSEQCQYQDTQTLKIQELPEDVPTGEMPRSIPVHCTRYLTDTVTAGSRVSVVGVFSTEDKNGDKNKNNDGSVKVCYVQALGFMPHGDVTGRGGASGNSLRLSPADEERFTELAKDPEIREKIFASVAPSIRGSVKDCISDLKIAIACLLFGGAQKTLQDGTRLRGDINVLMLGDPGTAKSQFLKFTEQVAPIAVYTSGKGSSAAGLTAAIIRDADGRFALEGGAMVLADGGVVCIDEFDKMRPDDRVAIHEAMEQQTISIAKAGITTVGLSRWRPLPLPGGRSSTLDARYWLPPTRCSASGWTSLMQRSRWISPRPF
;
A
#
# COMPACT_ATOMS: atom_id res chain seq x y z
N MET A 1 15.93 10.23 -8.26
CA MET A 1 16.54 9.24 -9.16
C MET A 1 16.33 7.85 -8.56
N THR A 2 16.07 6.84 -9.38
CA THR A 2 15.92 5.45 -8.91
C THR A 2 17.14 4.65 -9.33
N LEU A 3 17.76 3.98 -8.37
CA LEU A 3 18.93 3.14 -8.57
C LEU A 3 18.54 1.70 -8.28
N SER A 4 18.78 0.82 -9.26
CA SER A 4 18.58 -0.61 -9.10
C SER A 4 19.83 -1.25 -8.49
N VAL A 5 19.65 -2.02 -7.41
CA VAL A 5 20.76 -2.73 -6.75
C VAL A 5 21.40 -3.75 -7.70
N HIS A 6 20.61 -4.36 -8.58
CA HIS A 6 21.10 -5.30 -9.59
C HIS A 6 22.12 -4.69 -10.57
N HIS A 7 21.93 -3.43 -10.99
CA HIS A 7 22.90 -2.77 -11.87
C HIS A 7 24.19 -2.45 -11.12
N LEU A 8 24.11 -2.16 -9.82
CA LEU A 8 25.30 -2.00 -8.99
C LEU A 8 26.07 -3.30 -8.84
N ASP A 9 25.39 -4.43 -8.65
CA ASP A 9 26.03 -5.75 -8.56
C ASP A 9 26.75 -6.12 -9.86
N GLN A 10 26.16 -5.80 -11.02
CA GLN A 10 26.77 -6.03 -12.33
C GLN A 10 28.03 -5.18 -12.55
N PHE A 11 28.04 -3.93 -12.06
CA PHE A 11 29.18 -3.04 -12.24
C PHE A 11 30.28 -3.29 -11.19
N ALA A 12 29.91 -3.38 -9.92
CA ALA A 12 30.82 -3.52 -8.79
C ALA A 12 30.19 -4.33 -7.64
N PRO A 13 30.45 -5.64 -7.55
CA PRO A 13 29.82 -6.52 -6.56
C PRO A 13 30.20 -6.17 -5.11
N ALA A 14 31.41 -5.64 -4.88
CA ALA A 14 31.85 -5.21 -3.55
C ALA A 14 30.99 -4.06 -2.99
N LEU A 15 30.58 -3.14 -3.86
CA LEU A 15 29.81 -1.96 -3.51
C LEU A 15 28.33 -2.32 -3.28
N GLY A 16 27.79 -3.26 -4.07
CA GLY A 16 26.48 -3.86 -3.81
C GLY A 16 26.41 -4.61 -2.47
N HIS A 17 27.41 -5.43 -2.15
CA HIS A 17 27.50 -6.10 -0.84
C HIS A 17 27.61 -5.10 0.32
N ALA A 18 28.43 -4.05 0.17
CA ALA A 18 28.57 -3.01 1.18
C ALA A 18 27.26 -2.23 1.42
N LEU A 19 26.50 -1.95 0.36
CA LEU A 19 25.18 -1.32 0.44
C LEU A 19 24.17 -2.19 1.18
N ARG A 20 24.21 -3.52 1.01
CA ARG A 20 23.33 -4.45 1.74
C ARG A 20 23.67 -4.52 3.24
N MET A 21 24.95 -4.46 3.59
CA MET A 21 25.43 -4.61 4.96
C MET A 21 25.33 -3.32 5.79
N GLN A 22 25.62 -2.15 5.20
CA GLN A 22 25.61 -0.87 5.90
C GLN A 22 24.95 0.26 5.08
N PRO A 23 23.67 0.14 4.74
CA PRO A 23 22.99 1.12 3.88
C PRO A 23 23.04 2.55 4.43
N GLN A 24 22.90 2.76 5.74
CA GLN A 24 22.80 4.11 6.32
C GLN A 24 24.04 4.98 6.04
N ARG A 25 25.24 4.41 6.08
CA ARG A 25 26.49 5.14 5.85
C ARG A 25 26.69 5.44 4.37
N PHE A 26 26.42 4.46 3.51
CA PHE A 26 26.62 4.62 2.07
C PHE A 26 25.56 5.55 1.46
N MET A 27 24.34 5.60 1.98
CA MET A 27 23.29 6.50 1.46
C MET A 27 23.70 7.97 1.46
N SER A 28 24.33 8.47 2.52
CA SER A 28 24.85 9.84 2.52
C SER A 28 25.93 10.06 1.48
N SER A 29 26.83 9.09 1.28
CA SER A 29 27.91 9.19 0.30
C SER A 29 27.39 9.14 -1.14
N TYR A 30 26.34 8.37 -1.43
CA TYR A 30 25.69 8.38 -2.75
C TYR A 30 24.98 9.71 -3.01
N GLU A 31 24.26 10.27 -2.02
CA GLU A 31 23.63 11.59 -2.18
C GLU A 31 24.67 12.68 -2.47
N GLN A 32 25.84 12.62 -1.83
CA GLN A 32 26.96 13.53 -2.11
C GLN A 32 27.54 13.32 -3.51
N ALA A 33 27.87 12.08 -3.88
CA ALA A 33 28.42 11.79 -5.22
C ALA A 33 27.46 12.19 -6.35
N MET A 34 26.14 12.04 -6.14
CA MET A 34 25.14 12.54 -7.08
C MET A 34 25.14 14.06 -7.21
N GLN A 35 25.36 14.77 -6.10
CA GLN A 35 25.47 16.22 -6.12
C GLN A 35 26.69 16.66 -6.91
N ASP A 36 27.84 16.00 -6.73
CA ASP A 36 29.08 16.31 -7.46
C ASP A 36 28.91 16.07 -8.97
N VAL A 37 28.35 14.93 -9.37
CA VAL A 37 28.06 14.63 -10.80
C VAL A 37 27.06 15.62 -11.39
N PHE A 38 26.06 16.06 -10.61
CA PHE A 38 25.12 17.08 -11.08
C PHE A 38 25.82 18.41 -11.34
N VAL A 39 26.78 18.81 -10.50
CA VAL A 39 27.57 20.04 -10.70
C VAL A 39 28.40 19.95 -11.97
N GLU A 40 29.07 18.81 -12.20
CA GLU A 40 29.83 18.58 -13.43
C GLU A 40 28.94 18.67 -14.69
N LEU A 41 27.74 18.09 -14.66
CA LEU A 41 26.82 18.07 -15.80
C LEU A 41 26.11 19.40 -16.05
N SER A 42 25.78 20.14 -14.99
CA SER A 42 25.08 21.43 -15.09
C SER A 42 26.00 22.60 -15.46
N GLY A 43 27.33 22.39 -15.43
CA GLY A 43 28.32 23.42 -15.77
C GLY A 43 28.20 24.66 -14.88
N ALA A 44 27.57 24.56 -13.71
CA ALA A 44 27.39 25.67 -12.80
C ALA A 44 28.77 26.15 -12.34
N PRO A 45 29.09 27.45 -12.47
CA PRO A 45 30.37 27.95 -12.02
C PRO A 45 30.53 27.64 -10.53
N GLU A 46 31.72 27.16 -10.15
CA GLU A 46 32.12 27.16 -8.75
C GLU A 46 31.81 28.54 -8.16
N PRO A 47 31.25 28.64 -6.95
CA PRO A 47 31.06 29.94 -6.32
C PRO A 47 32.43 30.63 -6.27
N VAL A 48 32.57 31.69 -7.06
CA VAL A 48 33.75 32.56 -7.12
C VAL A 48 33.75 33.41 -5.86
N ASP A 49 34.04 32.79 -4.73
CA ASP A 49 34.49 33.50 -3.54
C ASP A 49 35.60 32.64 -2.93
N GLY A 50 36.81 33.19 -2.92
CA GLY A 50 38.02 32.58 -2.36
C GLY A 50 38.00 32.44 -0.83
N GLY A 51 36.85 32.16 -0.23
CA GLY A 51 36.70 31.64 1.11
C GLY A 51 36.20 30.22 0.98
N GLN A 52 36.91 29.27 1.59
CA GLN A 52 36.56 27.84 1.71
C GLN A 52 35.08 27.60 1.47
N ALA A 53 34.72 26.85 0.42
CA ALA A 53 33.35 26.38 0.22
C ALA A 53 32.85 25.91 1.59
N GLN A 54 31.91 26.63 2.20
CA GLN A 54 31.33 26.24 3.48
C GLN A 54 30.45 25.02 3.19
N VAL A 55 31.13 23.89 3.14
CA VAL A 55 30.56 22.56 3.28
C VAL A 55 29.97 22.56 4.69
N ASP A 56 28.64 22.47 4.82
CA ASP A 56 28.05 22.12 6.12
C ASP A 56 28.69 20.79 6.58
N ASP A 57 28.81 20.47 7.89
CA ASP A 57 29.47 19.28 8.47
C ASP A 57 29.09 17.90 7.85
N GLN A 58 28.14 17.88 6.90
CA GLN A 58 27.65 16.74 6.15
C GLN A 58 27.99 16.77 4.64
N GLY A 59 28.91 17.61 4.15
CA GLY A 59 29.31 17.56 2.74
C GLY A 59 28.43 18.35 1.76
N PHE A 60 27.31 18.93 2.20
CA PHE A 60 26.34 19.58 1.30
C PHE A 60 26.73 21.04 0.99
N ARG A 61 26.96 21.35 -0.30
CA ARG A 61 27.15 22.73 -0.78
C ARG A 61 25.84 23.52 -0.61
N ARG A 62 25.88 24.66 0.09
CA ARG A 62 24.72 25.54 0.28
C ARG A 62 24.19 26.05 -1.07
N GLY A 63 22.87 26.00 -1.26
CA GLY A 63 22.18 26.55 -2.44
C GLY A 63 21.88 25.54 -3.57
N MET A 64 22.26 24.27 -3.42
CA MET A 64 21.95 23.23 -4.41
C MET A 64 20.71 22.41 -4.06
N PRO A 65 19.99 21.87 -5.07
CA PRO A 65 18.86 20.98 -4.84
C PRO A 65 19.30 19.72 -4.09
N THR A 66 18.56 19.35 -3.04
CA THR A 66 18.82 18.10 -2.32
C THR A 66 18.36 16.92 -3.15
N PHE A 67 19.31 16.11 -3.63
CA PHE A 67 18.99 14.82 -4.25
C PHE A 67 18.71 13.79 -3.15
N GLN A 68 17.76 12.92 -3.42
CA GLN A 68 17.55 11.73 -2.61
C GLN A 68 17.50 10.53 -3.56
N LEU A 69 18.16 9.46 -3.14
CA LEU A 69 18.27 8.22 -3.90
C LEU A 69 17.07 7.31 -3.58
N LYS A 70 16.34 6.85 -4.61
CA LYS A 70 15.35 5.77 -4.48
C LYS A 70 16.06 4.46 -4.77
N LEU A 71 16.01 3.50 -3.86
CA LEU A 71 16.51 2.15 -4.15
C LEU A 71 15.40 1.27 -4.70
N ALA A 72 15.69 0.58 -5.80
CA ALA A 72 14.88 -0.50 -6.33
C ALA A 72 15.69 -1.80 -6.23
N SER A 73 15.14 -2.82 -5.58
CA SER A 73 15.73 -4.15 -5.53
C SER A 73 14.64 -5.18 -5.76
N TRP A 74 14.88 -6.06 -6.74
CA TRP A 74 14.05 -7.24 -7.01
C TRP A 74 14.67 -8.51 -6.40
N GLU A 75 15.63 -8.36 -5.50
CA GLU A 75 16.26 -9.48 -4.81
C GLU A 75 15.30 -10.11 -3.81
N ASN A 76 15.53 -11.39 -3.50
CA ASN A 76 14.66 -12.28 -2.74
C ASN A 76 13.85 -11.54 -1.65
N PRO A 77 12.53 -11.37 -1.85
CA PRO A 77 11.68 -10.73 -0.86
C PRO A 77 11.70 -11.57 0.42
N LYS A 78 11.85 -10.90 1.56
CA LYS A 78 11.82 -11.54 2.88
C LYS A 78 10.45 -11.36 3.50
N LEU A 79 9.90 -12.45 4.02
CA LEU A 79 8.63 -12.41 4.73
C LEU A 79 8.80 -11.67 6.06
N ILE A 80 7.77 -10.94 6.47
CA ILE A 80 7.75 -10.21 7.75
C ILE A 80 8.02 -11.15 8.94
N ARG A 81 7.62 -12.43 8.85
CA ARG A 81 7.87 -13.47 9.87
C ARG A 81 9.33 -13.87 10.00
N GLU A 82 10.10 -13.80 8.92
CA GLU A 82 11.51 -14.20 8.85
C GLU A 82 12.46 -13.09 9.34
N LEU A 83 11.92 -11.90 9.62
CA LEU A 83 12.70 -10.77 10.12
C LEU A 83 13.15 -11.00 11.57
N GLN A 84 14.32 -11.61 11.70
CA GLN A 84 15.04 -11.78 12.96
C GLN A 84 16.09 -10.69 13.19
N SER A 85 16.72 -10.72 14.38
CA SER A 85 17.77 -9.78 14.82
C SER A 85 18.96 -9.70 13.86
N GLU A 86 19.25 -10.76 13.10
CA GLU A 86 20.34 -10.80 12.12
C GLU A 86 20.18 -9.79 10.97
N HIS A 87 18.95 -9.32 10.74
CA HIS A 87 18.60 -8.38 9.68
C HIS A 87 18.60 -6.92 10.14
N VAL A 88 18.89 -6.66 11.42
CA VAL A 88 18.98 -5.29 11.96
C VAL A 88 20.12 -4.52 11.30
N GLU A 89 19.82 -3.28 10.93
CA GLU A 89 20.71 -2.34 10.22
C GLU A 89 21.13 -2.79 8.80
N LYS A 90 20.53 -3.86 8.26
CA LYS A 90 20.74 -4.34 6.89
C LYS A 90 19.62 -3.92 5.94
N LEU A 91 19.91 -3.95 4.64
CA LEU A 91 18.92 -3.73 3.58
C LEU A 91 17.99 -4.95 3.48
N VAL A 92 16.69 -4.71 3.50
CA VAL A 92 15.64 -5.73 3.34
C VAL A 92 14.62 -5.28 2.32
N VAL A 93 14.07 -6.25 1.58
CA VAL A 93 12.93 -6.06 0.68
C VAL A 93 11.77 -6.83 1.27
N ILE A 94 10.70 -6.12 1.64
CA ILE A 94 9.53 -6.70 2.29
C ILE A 94 8.32 -6.47 1.39
N PRO A 95 7.71 -7.54 0.83
CA PRO A 95 6.43 -7.43 0.15
C PRO A 95 5.30 -7.32 1.18
N GLY A 96 4.27 -6.54 0.85
CA GLY A 96 3.11 -6.42 1.71
C GLY A 96 2.07 -5.46 1.18
N ILE A 97 0.97 -5.36 1.92
CA ILE A 97 -0.11 -4.41 1.65
C ILE A 97 -0.03 -3.30 2.68
N ILE A 98 -0.13 -2.03 2.25
CA ILE A 98 -0.20 -0.92 3.19
C ILE A 98 -1.64 -0.83 3.70
N ILE A 99 -1.84 -1.16 4.97
CA ILE A 99 -3.14 -1.04 5.62
C ILE A 99 -3.42 0.41 5.98
N GLN A 100 -2.43 1.05 6.61
CA GLN A 100 -2.59 2.33 7.28
C GLN A 100 -1.59 3.34 6.77
N ALA A 101 -2.08 4.49 6.34
CA ALA A 101 -1.27 5.66 6.05
C ALA A 101 -1.58 6.78 7.06
N SER A 102 -0.57 7.23 7.81
CA SER A 102 -0.70 8.41 8.66
C SER A 102 -0.58 9.70 7.82
N ILE A 103 -1.07 10.80 8.38
CA ILE A 103 -0.83 12.14 7.84
C ILE A 103 0.66 12.50 7.91
N LYS A 104 1.13 13.33 6.99
CA LYS A 104 2.52 13.81 6.97
C LYS A 104 2.80 14.68 8.20
N VAL A 105 3.98 14.48 8.78
CA VAL A 105 4.46 15.26 9.92
C VAL A 105 5.84 15.80 9.61
N HIS A 106 6.06 17.07 9.92
CA HIS A 106 7.35 17.72 9.73
C HIS A 106 8.23 17.52 10.97
N LYS A 107 9.24 16.65 10.87
CA LYS A 107 10.26 16.46 11.92
C LYS A 107 11.41 17.44 11.66
N ALA A 108 11.84 18.17 12.69
CA ALA A 108 13.04 18.99 12.56
C ALA A 108 14.25 18.09 12.31
N PHE A 109 15.10 18.47 11.35
CA PHE A 109 16.35 17.77 11.04
C PHE A 109 17.57 18.57 11.53
N LYS A 110 17.56 19.90 11.34
CA LYS A 110 18.54 20.82 11.92
C LYS A 110 17.83 21.77 12.88
N LEU A 111 18.17 21.73 14.15
CA LEU A 111 17.66 22.63 15.16
C LEU A 111 18.60 23.80 15.33
N ARG A 112 18.11 25.03 15.17
CA ARG A 112 18.87 26.22 15.53
C ARG A 112 18.44 26.68 16.92
N ILE A 113 19.35 26.54 17.89
CA ILE A 113 19.16 27.00 19.26
C ILE A 113 19.81 28.36 19.45
N ARG A 114 19.17 29.26 20.18
CA ARG A 114 19.68 30.60 20.53
C ARG A 114 19.68 30.77 22.04
N CYS A 115 20.78 31.22 22.63
CA CYS A 115 20.84 31.52 24.05
C CYS A 115 20.10 32.84 24.35
N LYS A 116 19.21 32.85 25.36
CA LYS A 116 18.49 34.07 25.77
C LYS A 116 19.40 35.18 26.31
N LYS A 117 20.49 34.82 27.01
CA LYS A 117 21.36 35.79 27.68
C LYS A 117 22.43 36.40 26.76
N CYS A 118 23.10 35.57 25.96
CA CYS A 118 24.22 36.03 25.13
C CYS A 118 23.90 36.12 23.63
N GLY A 119 22.67 35.79 23.21
CA GLY A 119 22.26 35.81 21.81
C GLY A 119 22.97 34.80 20.90
N HIS A 120 23.93 34.03 21.41
CA HIS A 120 24.69 33.06 20.63
C HIS A 120 23.79 31.97 20.07
N SER A 121 23.78 31.83 18.73
CA SER A 121 23.03 30.79 18.03
C SER A 121 23.94 29.63 17.65
N ARG A 122 23.52 28.41 17.94
CA ARG A 122 24.19 27.17 17.52
C ARG A 122 23.20 26.31 16.73
N THR A 123 23.68 25.69 15.67
CA THR A 123 22.92 24.69 14.92
C THR A 123 23.29 23.31 15.46
N LEU A 124 22.28 22.49 15.74
CA LEU A 124 22.40 21.10 16.16
C LEU A 124 21.79 20.22 15.07
N ASP A 125 22.58 19.29 14.56
CA ASP A 125 22.13 18.30 13.59
C ASP A 125 21.56 17.08 14.30
N LEU A 126 20.31 16.75 14.02
CA LEU A 126 19.60 15.66 14.69
C LEU A 126 19.92 14.27 14.12
N LYS A 127 20.53 14.15 12.92
CA LYS A 127 20.89 12.85 12.32
C LYS A 127 22.13 12.21 12.93
N ALA A 128 23.09 12.98 13.44
CA ALA A 128 24.35 12.45 13.95
C ALA A 128 24.21 11.72 15.30
N THR A 129 23.03 11.76 15.92
CA THR A 129 22.74 11.12 17.21
C THR A 129 21.52 10.21 17.08
N SER A 130 21.62 9.22 16.19
CA SER A 130 20.75 8.04 16.24
C SER A 130 21.01 7.32 17.57
N ARG A 131 20.08 7.45 18.53
CA ARG A 131 19.85 6.62 19.74
C ARG A 131 19.64 7.36 21.06
N SER A 132 19.85 8.67 21.15
CA SER A 132 19.47 9.41 22.36
C SER A 132 18.75 10.69 22.01
N LYS A 133 17.68 11.00 22.76
CA LYS A 133 17.07 12.34 22.78
C LYS A 133 18.23 13.32 22.81
N THR A 134 18.43 14.07 21.72
CA THR A 134 19.53 15.01 21.58
C THR A 134 19.41 15.97 22.74
N ALA A 135 20.25 15.76 23.75
CA ALA A 135 20.24 16.57 24.93
C ALA A 135 20.68 17.95 24.48
N ILE A 136 19.75 18.90 24.48
CA ILE A 136 20.08 20.31 24.27
C ILE A 136 21.22 20.59 25.25
N PRO A 137 22.38 21.06 24.78
CA PRO A 137 23.56 21.19 25.62
C PRO A 137 23.23 22.13 26.77
N ARG A 138 23.43 21.66 28.00
CA ARG A 138 23.07 22.42 29.20
C ARG A 138 23.93 23.67 29.43
N ARG A 139 25.03 23.80 28.69
CA ARG A 139 25.97 24.91 28.79
C ARG A 139 26.08 25.65 27.47
N CYS A 140 26.18 26.97 27.56
CA CYS A 140 26.38 27.80 26.38
C CYS A 140 27.76 27.54 25.77
N ALA A 141 27.81 27.17 24.49
CA ALA A 141 29.05 26.94 23.72
C ALA A 141 29.78 28.23 23.30
N ARG A 142 29.50 29.37 23.97
CA ARG A 142 30.21 30.60 23.68
C ARG A 142 31.61 30.48 24.26
N GLU A 143 32.64 30.48 23.41
CA GLU A 143 34.01 30.70 23.87
C GLU A 143 34.05 32.13 24.44
N LEU A 144 34.28 32.24 25.76
CA LEU A 144 34.54 33.51 26.40
C LEU A 144 35.86 34.02 25.84
N ALA A 145 35.81 35.03 24.97
CA ALA A 145 36.98 35.86 24.71
C ALA A 145 37.46 36.37 26.07
N ALA A 146 38.74 36.11 26.39
CA ALA A 146 39.36 36.41 27.66
C ALA A 146 39.12 37.88 28.05
N GLY A 147 38.22 38.09 29.02
CA GLY A 147 37.89 39.38 29.61
C GLY A 147 37.35 39.15 31.02
N PRO A 148 37.73 39.97 32.02
CA PRO A 148 37.45 39.68 33.44
C PRO A 148 35.96 39.74 33.83
N ASP A 149 35.10 40.37 33.03
CA ASP A 149 33.69 40.65 33.36
C ASP A 149 32.70 40.05 32.35
N GLY A 150 32.97 38.83 31.87
CA GLY A 150 32.06 38.10 30.99
C GLY A 150 31.06 37.26 31.79
N ASP A 151 29.87 37.81 32.10
CA ASP A 151 28.80 37.09 32.79
C ASP A 151 28.55 35.69 32.20
N LYS A 152 28.86 34.66 32.99
CA LYS A 152 28.68 33.26 32.59
C LYS A 152 27.19 33.02 32.32
N CYS A 153 26.89 32.54 31.11
CA CYS A 153 25.54 32.07 30.79
C CYS A 153 25.18 30.92 31.75
N GLY A 154 24.01 31.03 32.39
CA GLY A 154 23.52 30.01 33.33
C GLY A 154 23.29 28.64 32.68
N LEU A 155 22.90 27.66 33.47
CA LEU A 155 22.51 26.33 32.99
C LEU A 155 21.17 26.42 32.23
N ASP A 156 21.06 25.72 31.10
CA ASP A 156 19.88 25.63 30.21
C ASP A 156 19.30 26.97 29.65
N PRO A 157 20.10 27.88 29.06
CA PRO A 157 19.60 29.18 28.60
C PRO A 157 19.07 29.18 27.15
N TYR A 158 18.99 28.00 26.52
CA TYR A 158 18.72 27.86 25.08
C TYR A 158 17.23 27.82 24.76
N ILE A 159 16.82 28.62 23.77
CA ILE A 159 15.52 28.53 23.10
C ILE A 159 15.69 28.01 21.70
N ILE A 160 14.73 27.21 21.24
CA ILE A 160 14.68 26.73 19.86
C ILE A 160 14.05 27.84 19.02
N VAL A 161 14.76 28.31 17.99
CA VAL A 161 14.25 29.31 17.05
C VAL A 161 13.63 28.54 15.88
N SER A 162 12.32 28.28 15.97
CA SER A 162 11.57 27.49 14.97
C SER A 162 11.72 28.01 13.55
N GLU A 163 11.74 29.33 13.36
CA GLU A 163 11.86 30.00 12.05
C GLU A 163 13.16 29.68 11.31
N GLN A 164 14.24 29.35 12.04
CA GLN A 164 15.54 29.06 11.46
C GLN A 164 15.89 27.56 11.52
N CYS A 165 14.93 26.73 11.95
CA CYS A 165 15.07 25.29 11.94
C CYS A 165 14.74 24.75 10.55
N GLN A 166 15.45 23.70 10.14
CA GLN A 166 15.13 22.98 8.92
C GLN A 166 14.26 21.77 9.26
N TYR A 167 13.12 21.66 8.59
CA TYR A 167 12.16 20.59 8.77
C TYR A 167 12.22 19.60 7.61
N GLN A 168 11.88 18.36 7.91
CA GLN A 168 11.82 17.25 6.97
C GLN A 168 10.52 16.47 7.16
N ASP A 169 9.81 16.28 6.06
CA ASP A 169 8.56 15.54 6.03
C ASP A 169 8.82 14.07 6.34
N THR A 170 8.07 13.54 7.29
CA THR A 170 8.08 12.14 7.71
C THR A 170 6.65 11.62 7.72
N GLN A 171 6.45 10.43 7.20
CA GLN A 171 5.17 9.73 7.22
C GLN A 171 5.38 8.32 7.76
N THR A 172 4.47 7.88 8.63
CA THR A 172 4.45 6.49 9.09
C THR A 172 3.37 5.72 8.33
N LEU A 173 3.76 4.63 7.68
CA LEU A 173 2.87 3.67 7.04
C LEU A 173 2.88 2.39 7.88
N LYS A 174 1.82 1.58 7.83
CA LYS A 174 1.82 0.22 8.38
C LYS A 174 1.66 -0.76 7.24
N ILE A 175 2.68 -1.61 7.06
CA ILE A 175 2.66 -2.70 6.08
C ILE A 175 2.22 -3.98 6.76
N GLN A 176 1.42 -4.79 6.06
CA GLN A 176 0.97 -6.11 6.47
C GLN A 176 1.46 -7.16 5.48
N GLU A 177 1.66 -8.37 5.98
CA GLU A 177 1.90 -9.57 5.17
C GLU A 177 0.78 -9.75 4.13
N LEU A 178 1.15 -10.27 2.95
CA LEU A 178 0.15 -10.67 1.98
C LEU A 178 -0.62 -11.87 2.52
N PRO A 179 -1.93 -11.98 2.27
CA PRO A 179 -2.75 -13.08 2.77
C PRO A 179 -2.28 -14.46 2.27
N GLU A 180 -1.60 -14.52 1.11
CA GLU A 180 -1.02 -15.74 0.54
C GLU A 180 0.20 -16.26 1.31
N ASP A 181 0.93 -15.36 1.98
CA ASP A 181 2.13 -15.69 2.77
C ASP A 181 1.81 -16.06 4.22
N VAL A 182 0.55 -15.94 4.64
CA VAL A 182 0.12 -16.18 6.03
C VAL A 182 -0.21 -17.66 6.21
N PRO A 183 0.42 -18.36 7.17
CA PRO A 183 0.09 -19.75 7.44
C PRO A 183 -1.33 -19.87 8.00
N THR A 184 -2.02 -20.94 7.61
CA THR A 184 -3.40 -21.21 8.01
C THR A 184 -3.56 -21.21 9.53
N GLY A 185 -4.39 -20.30 10.05
CA GLY A 185 -4.75 -20.24 11.48
C GLY A 185 -3.98 -19.21 12.30
N GLU A 186 -3.01 -18.49 11.71
CA GLU A 186 -2.33 -17.38 12.39
C GLU A 186 -2.84 -16.01 11.94
N MET A 187 -2.72 -15.03 12.83
CA MET A 187 -3.02 -13.64 12.50
C MET A 187 -1.88 -13.03 11.67
N PRO A 188 -2.18 -12.31 10.56
CA PRO A 188 -1.17 -11.61 9.78
C PRO A 188 -0.44 -10.58 10.63
N ARG A 189 0.89 -10.52 10.49
CA ARG A 189 1.71 -9.53 11.22
C ARG A 189 1.81 -8.22 10.44
N SER A 190 1.94 -7.13 11.17
CA SER A 190 2.13 -5.79 10.61
C SER A 190 3.36 -5.12 11.20
N ILE A 191 4.11 -4.40 10.36
CA ILE A 191 5.30 -3.63 10.76
C ILE A 191 5.09 -2.15 10.39
N PRO A 192 5.49 -1.19 11.25
CA PRO A 192 5.52 0.22 10.88
C PRO A 192 6.70 0.52 9.96
N VAL A 193 6.43 1.27 8.90
CA VAL A 193 7.39 1.76 7.92
C VAL A 193 7.48 3.28 8.00
N HIS A 194 8.67 3.82 8.21
CA HIS A 194 8.92 5.25 8.21
C HIS A 194 9.44 5.73 6.85
N CYS A 195 8.72 6.68 6.28
CA CYS A 195 9.00 7.28 4.98
C CYS A 195 9.46 8.71 5.23
N THR A 196 10.50 9.15 4.51
CA THR A 196 11.05 10.50 4.67
C THR A 196 11.12 11.22 3.33
N ARG A 197 11.04 12.56 3.37
CA ARG A 197 11.24 13.45 2.21
C ARG A 197 10.28 13.11 1.05
N TYR A 198 10.78 12.79 -0.16
CA TYR A 198 9.95 12.55 -1.34
C TYR A 198 9.13 11.26 -1.28
N LEU A 199 9.46 10.33 -0.37
CA LEU A 199 8.75 9.05 -0.22
C LEU A 199 7.41 9.23 0.51
N THR A 200 7.13 10.43 1.01
CA THR A 200 5.84 10.73 1.61
C THR A 200 4.77 10.88 0.53
N ASP A 201 3.55 10.42 0.81
CA ASP A 201 2.40 10.36 -0.11
C ASP A 201 2.55 9.51 -1.38
N THR A 202 3.67 8.82 -1.58
CA THR A 202 3.85 8.06 -2.82
C THR A 202 2.97 6.82 -2.87
N VAL A 203 2.52 6.32 -1.71
CA VAL A 203 1.72 5.12 -1.62
C VAL A 203 0.47 5.37 -0.79
N THR A 204 -0.65 4.88 -1.30
CA THR A 204 -1.97 4.94 -0.66
C THR A 204 -2.27 3.67 0.14
N ALA A 205 -3.14 3.79 1.15
CA ALA A 205 -3.68 2.62 1.83
C ALA A 205 -4.44 1.71 0.84
N GLY A 206 -4.27 0.40 0.95
CA GLY A 206 -4.79 -0.60 0.01
C GLY A 206 -3.78 -1.09 -1.03
N SER A 207 -2.73 -0.31 -1.30
CA SER A 207 -1.76 -0.66 -2.34
C SER A 207 -0.83 -1.80 -1.93
N ARG A 208 -0.57 -2.72 -2.86
CA ARG A 208 0.44 -3.78 -2.72
C ARG A 208 1.80 -3.25 -3.15
N VAL A 209 2.76 -3.26 -2.22
CA VAL A 209 4.10 -2.74 -2.50
C VAL A 209 5.18 -3.62 -1.89
N SER A 210 6.31 -3.69 -2.58
CA SER A 210 7.56 -4.17 -2.05
C SER A 210 8.33 -2.95 -1.53
N VAL A 211 8.49 -2.90 -0.21
CA VAL A 211 9.25 -1.84 0.45
C VAL A 211 10.70 -2.27 0.49
N VAL A 212 11.57 -1.48 -0.15
CA VAL A 212 13.01 -1.59 0.00
C VAL A 212 13.41 -0.64 1.12
N GLY A 213 13.96 -1.18 2.20
CA GLY A 213 14.25 -0.38 3.38
C GLY A 213 15.30 -0.98 4.30
N VAL A 214 15.67 -0.22 5.32
CA VAL A 214 16.57 -0.66 6.38
C VAL A 214 15.73 -1.09 7.57
N PHE A 215 15.91 -2.32 8.03
CA PHE A 215 15.24 -2.80 9.23
C PHE A 215 15.96 -2.26 10.47
N SER A 216 15.26 -1.51 11.31
CA SER A 216 15.82 -0.82 12.47
C SER A 216 14.96 -1.04 13.71
N THR A 217 15.51 -0.70 14.87
CA THR A 217 14.85 -0.85 16.17
C THR A 217 14.84 0.49 16.90
N GLU A 218 13.70 0.82 17.49
CA GLU A 218 13.47 2.02 18.29
C GLU A 218 13.14 1.60 19.72
N ASP A 219 13.67 2.32 20.70
CA ASP A 219 13.32 2.08 22.10
C ASP A 219 11.88 2.55 22.33
N LYS A 220 10.99 1.65 22.76
CA LYS A 220 9.70 2.09 23.30
C LYS A 220 10.03 2.93 24.54
N ASN A 221 9.62 4.20 24.55
CA ASN A 221 9.50 4.93 25.81
C ASN A 221 8.43 4.18 26.63
N GLY A 222 8.85 3.18 27.39
CA GLY A 222 8.09 2.70 28.53
C GLY A 222 7.88 3.88 29.47
N ASP A 223 6.70 3.94 30.06
CA ASP A 223 6.35 4.88 31.13
C ASP A 223 7.57 5.08 32.04
N LYS A 224 7.93 6.35 32.29
CA LYS A 224 9.14 6.76 33.03
C LYS A 224 9.18 6.31 34.50
N ASN A 225 8.40 5.31 34.90
CA ASN A 225 8.06 5.07 36.29
C ASN A 225 8.32 3.66 36.85
N LYS A 226 9.06 2.78 36.16
CA LYS A 226 9.55 1.53 36.80
C LYS A 226 10.96 1.17 36.34
N ASN A 227 11.86 0.96 37.30
CA ASN A 227 13.20 0.36 37.19
C ASN A 227 13.12 -1.08 36.68
N ASN A 228 12.66 -1.29 35.45
CA ASN A 228 12.73 -2.58 34.78
C ASN A 228 13.67 -2.42 33.59
N ASP A 229 14.87 -2.99 33.72
CA ASP A 229 15.99 -2.92 32.77
C ASP A 229 15.77 -3.75 31.49
N GLY A 230 14.50 -3.90 31.10
CA GLY A 230 14.10 -4.50 29.84
C GLY A 230 13.77 -3.40 28.85
N SER A 231 14.77 -2.91 28.10
CA SER A 231 14.52 -2.02 26.95
C SER A 231 13.86 -2.81 25.83
N VAL A 232 12.54 -2.99 25.91
CA VAL A 232 11.75 -3.60 24.83
C VAL A 232 11.84 -2.67 23.62
N LYS A 233 12.59 -3.09 22.60
CA LYS A 233 12.71 -2.35 21.35
C LYS A 233 11.61 -2.75 20.38
N VAL A 234 11.07 -1.78 19.66
CA VAL A 234 10.11 -2.00 18.59
C VAL A 234 10.84 -1.94 17.27
N CYS A 235 10.57 -2.93 16.43
CA CYS A 235 11.09 -2.97 15.08
C CYS A 235 10.28 -2.05 14.16
N TYR A 236 10.97 -1.32 13.30
CA TYR A 236 10.39 -0.54 12.21
C TYR A 236 11.29 -0.63 10.99
N VAL A 237 10.74 -0.30 9.83
CA VAL A 237 11.50 -0.28 8.57
C VAL A 237 11.63 1.17 8.12
N GLN A 238 12.85 1.64 7.89
CA GLN A 238 13.07 2.92 7.23
C GLN A 238 13.04 2.70 5.72
N ALA A 239 12.02 3.24 5.04
CA ALA A 239 11.87 3.10 3.59
C ALA A 239 12.95 3.90 2.84
N LEU A 240 13.61 3.24 1.89
CA LEU A 240 14.52 3.84 0.91
C LEU A 240 13.92 3.84 -0.50
N GLY A 241 12.92 2.99 -0.75
CA GLY A 241 12.18 2.95 -1.99
C GLY A 241 10.92 2.11 -1.89
N PHE A 242 9.95 2.44 -2.73
CA PHE A 242 8.77 1.61 -2.96
C PHE A 242 8.81 1.07 -4.37
N MET A 243 8.48 -0.19 -4.49
CA MET A 243 8.23 -0.83 -5.77
C MET A 243 6.81 -1.36 -5.75
N PRO A 244 6.00 -1.10 -6.78
CA PRO A 244 4.70 -1.74 -6.89
C PRO A 244 4.93 -3.25 -6.93
N HIS A 245 4.29 -3.98 -6.02
CA HIS A 245 4.43 -5.42 -5.96
C HIS A 245 3.40 -6.01 -6.91
N GLY A 246 3.83 -6.29 -8.15
CA GLY A 246 3.07 -7.05 -9.13
C GLY A 246 1.61 -6.59 -9.25
N ASP A 247 1.38 -5.40 -9.79
CA ASP A 247 0.06 -5.08 -10.33
C ASP A 247 -0.19 -6.01 -11.52
N VAL A 248 -0.84 -7.15 -11.24
CA VAL A 248 -1.44 -8.04 -12.24
C VAL A 248 -2.58 -7.34 -13.00
N THR A 249 -2.85 -6.07 -12.72
CA THR A 249 -3.77 -5.24 -13.50
C THR A 249 -3.11 -4.90 -14.83
N GLY A 250 -3.45 -5.65 -15.88
CA GLY A 250 -2.97 -5.49 -17.26
C GLY A 250 -3.34 -4.17 -17.96
N ARG A 251 -3.24 -3.01 -17.30
CA ARG A 251 -3.42 -1.69 -17.92
C ARG A 251 -2.56 -0.62 -17.25
N GLY A 252 -1.36 -0.43 -17.79
CA GLY A 252 -0.64 0.83 -17.72
C GLY A 252 0.74 0.72 -17.08
N GLY A 253 1.77 0.67 -17.92
CA GLY A 253 3.15 0.90 -17.52
C GLY A 253 3.98 -0.37 -17.51
N ALA A 254 4.87 -0.48 -18.49
CA ALA A 254 5.99 -1.40 -18.48
C ALA A 254 6.86 -1.16 -17.22
N SER A 255 6.57 -1.87 -16.12
CA SER A 255 7.51 -2.02 -15.02
C SER A 255 7.09 -3.13 -14.05
N GLY A 256 7.72 -4.29 -14.20
CA GLY A 256 8.34 -4.91 -13.04
C GLY A 256 7.56 -5.94 -12.22
N ASN A 257 6.59 -6.66 -12.80
CA ASN A 257 6.36 -8.09 -12.52
C ASN A 257 5.24 -8.63 -13.44
N SER A 258 5.50 -8.70 -14.74
CA SER A 258 4.94 -9.87 -15.45
C SER A 258 5.46 -11.07 -14.65
N LEU A 259 4.59 -12.04 -14.34
CA LEU A 259 5.02 -13.44 -14.24
C LEU A 259 6.18 -13.58 -15.21
N ARG A 260 7.37 -14.00 -14.77
CA ARG A 260 8.52 -14.14 -15.67
C ARG A 260 8.15 -15.20 -16.70
N LEU A 261 7.45 -14.78 -17.74
CA LEU A 261 6.99 -15.60 -18.83
C LEU A 261 8.26 -15.97 -19.54
N SER A 262 8.65 -17.24 -19.39
CA SER A 262 9.70 -17.77 -20.22
C SER A 262 9.24 -17.63 -21.68
N PRO A 263 10.13 -17.39 -22.64
CA PRO A 263 9.76 -17.47 -24.05
C PRO A 263 9.09 -18.82 -24.39
N ALA A 264 9.43 -19.89 -23.67
CA ALA A 264 8.76 -21.19 -23.80
C ALA A 264 7.29 -21.19 -23.32
N ASP A 265 6.92 -20.36 -22.35
CA ASP A 265 5.53 -20.25 -21.90
C ASP A 265 4.71 -19.40 -22.89
N GLU A 266 5.30 -18.37 -23.50
CA GLU A 266 4.66 -17.59 -24.55
C GLU A 266 4.32 -18.43 -25.78
N GLU A 267 5.22 -19.35 -26.17
CA GLU A 267 4.98 -20.33 -27.22
C GLU A 267 3.79 -21.23 -26.87
N ARG A 268 3.75 -21.78 -25.65
CA ARG A 268 2.62 -22.61 -25.16
C ARG A 268 1.30 -21.85 -25.16
N PHE A 269 1.29 -20.58 -24.74
CA PHE A 269 0.07 -19.77 -24.79
C PHE A 269 -0.40 -19.53 -26.22
N THR A 270 0.54 -19.35 -27.15
CA THR A 270 0.24 -19.18 -28.57
C THR A 270 -0.31 -20.47 -29.20
N GLU A 271 0.19 -21.63 -28.78
CA GLU A 271 -0.35 -22.94 -29.17
C GLU A 271 -1.76 -23.15 -28.63
N LEU A 272 -1.97 -22.93 -27.32
CA LEU A 272 -3.29 -23.06 -26.69
C LEU A 272 -4.32 -22.09 -27.26
N ALA A 273 -3.91 -20.90 -27.70
CA ALA A 273 -4.81 -19.93 -28.32
C ALA A 273 -5.31 -20.37 -29.72
N LYS A 274 -4.62 -21.30 -30.40
CA LYS A 274 -5.03 -21.83 -31.70
C LYS A 274 -6.08 -22.94 -31.58
N ASP A 275 -6.21 -23.56 -30.41
CA ASP A 275 -7.18 -24.64 -30.18
C ASP A 275 -8.64 -24.10 -30.21
N PRO A 276 -9.53 -24.65 -31.06
CA PRO A 276 -10.92 -24.18 -31.14
C PRO A 276 -11.75 -24.53 -29.89
N GLU A 277 -11.33 -25.53 -29.11
CA GLU A 277 -12.00 -26.00 -27.89
C GLU A 277 -11.46 -25.36 -26.60
N ILE A 278 -10.54 -24.38 -26.70
CA ILE A 278 -9.88 -23.78 -25.54
C ILE A 278 -10.87 -23.22 -24.50
N ARG A 279 -11.99 -22.65 -24.96
CA ARG A 279 -13.05 -22.10 -24.11
C ARG A 279 -13.65 -23.18 -23.19
N GLU A 280 -13.93 -24.36 -23.74
CA GLU A 280 -14.56 -25.46 -23.01
C GLU A 280 -13.55 -26.08 -22.03
N LYS A 281 -12.29 -26.18 -22.44
CA LYS A 281 -11.18 -26.59 -21.55
C LYS A 281 -11.07 -25.64 -20.35
N ILE A 282 -11.09 -24.32 -20.57
CA ILE A 282 -11.03 -23.32 -19.49
C ILE A 282 -12.24 -23.45 -18.55
N PHE A 283 -13.45 -23.57 -19.08
CA PHE A 283 -14.66 -23.71 -18.26
C PHE A 283 -14.67 -25.02 -17.47
N ALA A 284 -14.16 -26.11 -18.04
CA ALA A 284 -14.00 -27.38 -17.34
C ALA A 284 -12.95 -27.31 -16.22
N SER A 285 -11.90 -26.50 -16.40
CA SER A 285 -10.86 -26.26 -15.38
C SER A 285 -11.34 -25.42 -14.19
N VAL A 286 -12.44 -24.67 -14.31
CA VAL A 286 -13.04 -23.93 -13.19
C VAL A 286 -13.76 -24.90 -12.24
N ALA A 287 -13.29 -24.94 -11.00
CA ALA A 287 -13.80 -25.78 -9.91
C ALA A 287 -14.05 -27.25 -10.32
N PRO A 288 -12.99 -28.03 -10.59
CA PRO A 288 -13.12 -29.42 -11.04
C PRO A 288 -13.71 -30.35 -9.97
N SER A 289 -13.60 -29.97 -8.69
CA SER A 289 -14.16 -30.69 -7.55
C SER A 289 -15.69 -30.69 -7.51
N ILE A 290 -16.33 -29.75 -8.21
CA ILE A 290 -17.79 -29.62 -8.26
C ILE A 290 -18.26 -30.20 -9.59
N ARG A 291 -18.82 -31.41 -9.54
CA ARG A 291 -19.43 -32.09 -10.69
C ARG A 291 -20.93 -31.83 -10.69
N GLY A 292 -21.42 -31.19 -11.76
CA GLY A 292 -22.85 -31.11 -12.03
C GLY A 292 -23.35 -32.38 -12.71
N SER A 293 -24.62 -32.72 -12.48
CA SER A 293 -25.34 -33.65 -13.34
C SER A 293 -25.69 -32.98 -14.68
N VAL A 294 -25.96 -33.76 -15.72
CA VAL A 294 -26.15 -33.28 -17.11
C VAL A 294 -27.34 -32.31 -17.27
N LYS A 295 -28.20 -32.17 -16.26
CA LYS A 295 -29.38 -31.29 -16.26
C LYS A 295 -29.18 -29.97 -15.49
N ASP A 296 -28.01 -29.74 -14.92
CA ASP A 296 -27.82 -28.65 -13.97
C ASP A 296 -27.27 -27.37 -14.62
N CYS A 297 -27.78 -26.20 -14.19
CA CYS A 297 -27.29 -24.85 -14.53
C CYS A 297 -25.86 -24.54 -14.05
N ILE A 298 -25.12 -25.56 -13.59
CA ILE A 298 -23.78 -25.44 -13.02
C ILE A 298 -22.76 -25.12 -14.12
N SER A 299 -22.98 -25.56 -15.37
CA SER A 299 -22.15 -25.16 -16.51
C SER A 299 -22.13 -23.65 -16.71
N ASP A 300 -23.30 -23.02 -16.64
CA ASP A 300 -23.46 -21.59 -16.83
C ASP A 300 -22.82 -20.80 -15.69
N LEU A 301 -22.85 -21.35 -14.47
CA LEU A 301 -22.16 -20.77 -13.33
C LEU A 301 -20.64 -20.76 -13.52
N LYS A 302 -20.06 -21.85 -14.03
CA LYS A 302 -18.63 -21.94 -14.34
C LYS A 302 -18.22 -20.93 -15.42
N ILE A 303 -19.06 -20.76 -16.44
CA ILE A 303 -18.87 -19.75 -17.49
C ILE A 303 -18.89 -18.35 -16.86
N ALA A 304 -19.87 -18.04 -16.02
CA ALA A 304 -19.98 -16.74 -15.36
C ALA A 304 -18.75 -16.42 -14.48
N ILE A 305 -18.26 -17.39 -13.70
CA ILE A 305 -17.05 -17.23 -12.87
C ILE A 305 -15.80 -17.05 -13.75
N ALA A 306 -15.68 -17.81 -14.84
CA ALA A 306 -14.57 -17.65 -15.78
C ALA A 306 -14.57 -16.24 -16.41
N CYS A 307 -15.71 -15.77 -16.89
CA CYS A 307 -15.87 -14.40 -17.40
C CYS A 307 -15.57 -13.35 -16.33
N LEU A 308 -15.88 -13.63 -15.06
CA LEU A 308 -15.54 -12.77 -13.95
C LEU A 308 -14.04 -12.71 -13.67
N LEU A 309 -13.28 -13.79 -13.89
CA LEU A 309 -11.83 -13.79 -13.71
C LEU A 309 -11.14 -13.02 -14.85
N PHE A 310 -11.57 -13.21 -16.10
CA PHE A 310 -11.00 -12.48 -17.25
C PHE A 310 -11.41 -11.00 -17.27
N GLY A 311 -12.69 -10.72 -17.01
CA GLY A 311 -13.22 -9.35 -17.01
C GLY A 311 -13.45 -8.72 -18.36
N GLY A 312 -13.95 -7.48 -18.32
CA GLY A 312 -14.14 -6.65 -19.50
C GLY A 312 -13.11 -5.55 -19.63
N ALA A 313 -12.94 -5.07 -20.86
CA ALA A 313 -12.11 -3.94 -21.19
C ALA A 313 -12.80 -2.62 -20.76
N GLN A 314 -12.15 -1.85 -19.87
CA GLN A 314 -12.60 -0.49 -19.56
C GLN A 314 -12.53 0.39 -20.83
N LYS A 315 -13.56 1.18 -21.10
CA LYS A 315 -13.56 2.11 -22.24
C LYS A 315 -13.63 3.54 -21.74
N THR A 316 -12.66 4.35 -22.14
CA THR A 316 -12.70 5.80 -21.97
C THR A 316 -13.32 6.40 -23.23
N LEU A 317 -14.47 7.05 -23.11
CA LEU A 317 -15.02 7.82 -24.21
C LEU A 317 -14.16 9.08 -24.45
N GLN A 318 -14.32 9.68 -25.63
CA GLN A 318 -13.67 10.94 -25.98
C GLN A 318 -14.11 12.09 -25.03
N ASP A 319 -15.30 11.97 -24.45
CA ASP A 319 -15.86 12.91 -23.46
C ASP A 319 -15.28 12.76 -22.03
N GLY A 320 -14.23 11.94 -21.85
CA GLY A 320 -13.57 11.75 -20.54
C GLY A 320 -14.33 10.87 -19.54
N THR A 321 -15.58 10.49 -19.85
CA THR A 321 -16.36 9.56 -19.04
C THR A 321 -15.80 8.14 -19.15
N ARG A 322 -15.57 7.50 -18.01
CA ARG A 322 -15.06 6.13 -17.91
C ARG A 322 -16.23 5.15 -17.81
N LEU A 323 -16.40 4.29 -18.80
CA LEU A 323 -17.34 3.17 -18.70
C LEU A 323 -16.72 2.02 -17.92
N ARG A 324 -17.50 1.45 -17.02
CA ARG A 324 -17.15 0.27 -16.25
C ARG A 324 -16.91 -0.94 -17.16
N GLY A 325 -15.78 -1.61 -16.97
CA GLY A 325 -15.44 -2.88 -17.64
C GLY A 325 -15.66 -4.12 -16.77
N ASP A 326 -15.92 -3.94 -15.48
CA ASP A 326 -16.00 -5.03 -14.51
C ASP A 326 -17.41 -5.59 -14.40
N ILE A 327 -17.52 -6.93 -14.31
CA ILE A 327 -18.78 -7.67 -14.19
C ILE A 327 -19.04 -7.96 -12.71
N ASN A 328 -20.30 -7.91 -12.28
CA ASN A 328 -20.73 -8.45 -10.98
C ASN A 328 -21.55 -9.70 -11.23
N VAL A 329 -21.32 -10.75 -10.43
CA VAL A 329 -22.06 -12.01 -10.55
C VAL A 329 -22.76 -12.26 -9.21
N LEU A 330 -24.06 -12.48 -9.22
CA LEU A 330 -24.87 -12.83 -8.04
C LEU A 330 -25.36 -14.27 -8.20
N MET A 331 -25.07 -15.15 -7.24
CA MET A 331 -25.55 -16.53 -7.28
C MET A 331 -26.68 -16.78 -6.28
N LEU A 332 -27.88 -17.00 -6.80
CA LEU A 332 -29.07 -17.36 -6.02
C LEU A 332 -29.33 -18.86 -6.11
N GLY A 333 -29.96 -19.44 -5.11
CA GLY A 333 -30.12 -20.90 -5.00
C GLY A 333 -30.26 -21.38 -3.57
N ASP A 334 -30.66 -22.62 -3.41
CA ASP A 334 -30.95 -23.21 -2.11
C ASP A 334 -29.69 -23.41 -1.25
N PRO A 335 -29.81 -23.45 0.08
CA PRO A 335 -28.71 -23.88 0.93
C PRO A 335 -28.27 -25.30 0.54
N GLY A 336 -26.96 -25.53 0.45
CA GLY A 336 -26.39 -26.83 0.10
C GLY A 336 -25.96 -26.99 -1.37
N THR A 337 -26.21 -26.01 -2.25
CA THR A 337 -25.81 -26.09 -3.68
C THR A 337 -24.35 -25.69 -3.95
N ALA A 338 -23.41 -26.06 -3.05
CA ALA A 338 -21.96 -25.83 -3.18
C ALA A 338 -21.49 -24.37 -3.45
N LYS A 339 -22.34 -23.35 -3.30
CA LYS A 339 -22.00 -21.95 -3.63
C LYS A 339 -20.78 -21.41 -2.89
N SER A 340 -20.68 -21.65 -1.58
CA SER A 340 -19.52 -21.21 -0.80
C SER A 340 -18.22 -21.90 -1.24
N GLN A 341 -18.29 -23.08 -1.88
CA GLN A 341 -17.11 -23.74 -2.45
C GLN A 341 -16.66 -23.06 -3.75
N PHE A 342 -17.60 -22.56 -4.57
CA PHE A 342 -17.25 -21.73 -5.72
C PHE A 342 -16.53 -20.44 -5.31
N LEU A 343 -17.02 -19.75 -4.25
CA LEU A 343 -16.35 -18.55 -3.75
C LEU A 343 -14.93 -18.81 -3.24
N LYS A 344 -14.72 -19.91 -2.50
CA LYS A 344 -13.38 -20.33 -2.04
C LYS A 344 -12.45 -20.69 -3.20
N PHE A 345 -12.98 -21.31 -4.25
CA PHE A 345 -12.21 -21.57 -5.46
C PHE A 345 -11.79 -20.26 -6.15
N THR A 346 -12.73 -19.31 -6.30
CA THR A 346 -12.42 -18.00 -6.88
C THR A 346 -11.40 -17.22 -6.04
N GLU A 347 -11.47 -17.32 -4.71
CA GLU A 347 -10.49 -16.72 -3.80
C GLU A 347 -9.07 -17.28 -4.04
N GLN A 348 -8.93 -18.58 -4.26
CA GLN A 348 -7.62 -19.22 -4.47
C GLN A 348 -7.05 -18.97 -5.88
N VAL A 349 -7.91 -18.80 -6.88
CA VAL A 349 -7.48 -18.64 -8.28
C VAL A 349 -7.22 -17.18 -8.65
N ALA A 350 -7.95 -16.24 -8.06
CA ALA A 350 -7.78 -14.84 -8.38
C ALA A 350 -6.48 -14.29 -7.75
N PRO A 351 -5.69 -13.49 -8.50
CA PRO A 351 -4.43 -12.91 -7.98
C PRO A 351 -4.67 -11.92 -6.83
N ILE A 352 -5.84 -11.30 -6.81
CA ILE A 352 -6.31 -10.40 -5.77
C ILE A 352 -7.72 -10.84 -5.43
N ALA A 353 -7.87 -11.53 -4.30
CA ALA A 353 -9.17 -11.83 -3.73
C ALA A 353 -9.24 -11.56 -2.23
N VAL A 354 -10.41 -11.08 -1.81
CA VAL A 354 -10.75 -10.96 -0.38
C VAL A 354 -12.06 -11.70 -0.14
N TYR A 355 -12.02 -12.70 0.72
CA TYR A 355 -13.22 -13.39 1.18
C TYR A 355 -13.76 -12.72 2.45
N THR A 356 -15.06 -12.45 2.45
CA THR A 356 -15.74 -11.83 3.57
C THR A 356 -17.13 -12.41 3.75
N SER A 357 -17.63 -12.41 4.99
CA SER A 357 -18.95 -12.93 5.34
C SER A 357 -19.86 -11.79 5.73
N GLY A 358 -21.03 -11.69 5.10
CA GLY A 358 -21.99 -10.60 5.30
C GLY A 358 -22.43 -10.37 6.74
N LYS A 359 -22.33 -11.36 7.64
CA LYS A 359 -22.59 -11.13 9.07
C LYS A 359 -21.45 -10.42 9.80
N GLY A 360 -20.21 -10.65 9.38
CA GLY A 360 -18.99 -10.08 9.98
C GLY A 360 -18.52 -8.80 9.29
N SER A 361 -19.01 -8.53 8.08
CA SER A 361 -18.64 -7.35 7.29
C SER A 361 -19.51 -6.15 7.67
N SER A 362 -19.01 -5.29 8.55
CA SER A 362 -19.61 -3.97 8.76
C SER A 362 -19.21 -2.99 7.65
N ALA A 363 -19.96 -1.89 7.46
CA ALA A 363 -19.60 -0.84 6.49
C ALA A 363 -18.17 -0.33 6.69
N ALA A 364 -17.71 -0.23 7.95
CA ALA A 364 -16.35 0.17 8.28
C ALA A 364 -15.31 -0.88 7.84
N GLY A 365 -15.60 -2.17 7.98
CA GLY A 365 -14.73 -3.27 7.55
C GLY A 365 -14.75 -3.51 6.03
N LEU A 366 -15.82 -3.12 5.34
CA LEU A 366 -15.93 -3.20 3.89
C LEU A 366 -15.26 -2.03 3.18
N THR A 367 -15.46 -0.81 3.69
CA THR A 367 -15.00 0.43 3.03
C THR A 367 -13.63 0.86 3.54
N ALA A 368 -13.51 1.95 4.28
CA ALA A 368 -12.32 2.29 5.05
C ALA A 368 -12.76 2.94 6.36
N ALA A 369 -11.95 2.76 7.40
CA ALA A 369 -12.19 3.31 8.72
C ALA A 369 -11.11 4.33 9.07
N ILE A 370 -11.47 5.33 9.87
CA ILE A 370 -10.49 6.25 10.45
C ILE A 370 -10.21 5.75 11.87
N ILE A 371 -8.98 5.32 12.12
CA ILE A 371 -8.52 4.83 13.42
C ILE A 371 -7.58 5.86 14.03
N ARG A 372 -7.61 5.99 15.37
CA ARG A 372 -6.63 6.77 16.11
C ARG A 372 -5.44 5.87 16.43
N ASP A 373 -4.26 6.22 15.94
CA ASP A 373 -3.02 5.52 16.26
C ASP A 373 -2.62 5.74 17.73
N ALA A 374 -1.62 4.98 18.23
CA ALA A 374 -1.12 5.10 19.61
C ALA A 374 -0.62 6.53 19.95
N ASP A 375 -0.23 7.30 18.94
CA ASP A 375 0.16 8.71 19.05
C ASP A 375 -1.04 9.69 19.12
N GLY A 376 -2.28 9.18 19.20
CA GLY A 376 -3.53 9.95 19.22
C GLY A 376 -3.94 10.54 17.86
N ARG A 377 -3.22 10.22 16.79
CA ARG A 377 -3.39 10.77 15.45
C ARG A 377 -4.38 9.96 14.64
N PHE A 378 -5.17 10.63 13.79
CA PHE A 378 -6.05 9.95 12.84
C PHE A 378 -5.24 9.33 11.72
N ALA A 379 -5.56 8.08 11.39
CA ALA A 379 -5.01 7.36 10.28
C ALA A 379 -6.13 6.61 9.55
N LEU A 380 -5.99 6.49 8.23
CA LEU A 380 -6.96 5.80 7.39
C LEU A 380 -6.56 4.33 7.31
N GLU A 381 -7.47 3.42 7.66
CA GLU A 381 -7.34 1.98 7.49
C GLU A 381 -8.25 1.53 6.35
N GLY A 382 -7.67 0.92 5.33
CA GLY A 382 -8.40 0.31 4.21
C GLY A 382 -9.17 -0.94 4.64
N GLY A 383 -10.46 -1.00 4.33
CA GLY A 383 -11.29 -2.20 4.48
C GLY A 383 -11.18 -3.15 3.28
N ALA A 384 -11.94 -4.23 3.32
CA ALA A 384 -11.86 -5.34 2.37
C ALA A 384 -11.96 -4.92 0.89
N MET A 385 -12.81 -3.93 0.57
CA MET A 385 -13.00 -3.47 -0.82
C MET A 385 -11.85 -2.58 -1.31
N VAL A 386 -11.19 -1.87 -0.40
CA VAL A 386 -10.01 -1.05 -0.71
C VAL A 386 -8.77 -1.93 -0.88
N LEU A 387 -8.68 -3.01 -0.11
CA LEU A 387 -7.60 -4.02 -0.23
C LEU A 387 -7.71 -4.86 -1.51
N ALA A 388 -8.91 -4.97 -2.09
CA ALA A 388 -9.20 -5.75 -3.28
C ALA A 388 -9.29 -4.91 -4.56
N ASP A 389 -8.64 -3.74 -4.60
CA ASP A 389 -8.58 -2.91 -5.81
C ASP A 389 -7.92 -3.68 -6.96
N GLY A 390 -8.55 -3.67 -8.14
CA GLY A 390 -8.18 -4.47 -9.30
C GLY A 390 -8.50 -5.97 -9.20
N GLY A 391 -9.16 -6.42 -8.13
CA GLY A 391 -9.42 -7.82 -7.82
C GLY A 391 -10.89 -8.23 -7.73
N VAL A 392 -11.12 -9.35 -7.04
CA VAL A 392 -12.45 -9.93 -6.77
C VAL A 392 -12.72 -9.90 -5.26
N VAL A 393 -13.91 -9.50 -4.85
CA VAL A 393 -14.34 -9.67 -3.45
C VAL A 393 -15.47 -10.67 -3.40
N CYS A 394 -15.24 -11.75 -2.65
CA CYS A 394 -16.20 -12.80 -2.44
C CYS A 394 -17.00 -12.48 -1.17
N ILE A 395 -18.32 -12.24 -1.29
CA ILE A 395 -19.20 -11.96 -0.16
C ILE A 395 -20.17 -13.13 0.02
N ASP A 396 -19.95 -13.94 1.05
CA ASP A 396 -20.91 -14.98 1.44
C ASP A 396 -22.00 -14.40 2.36
N GLU A 397 -23.19 -14.99 2.39
CA GLU A 397 -24.33 -14.58 3.23
C GLU A 397 -24.75 -13.09 3.08
N PHE A 398 -24.80 -12.58 1.85
CA PHE A 398 -25.26 -11.23 1.50
C PHE A 398 -26.68 -10.90 1.98
N ASP A 399 -27.56 -11.90 2.13
CA ASP A 399 -28.91 -11.71 2.70
C ASP A 399 -28.87 -11.22 4.14
N LYS A 400 -27.87 -11.67 4.90
CA LYS A 400 -27.72 -11.40 6.33
C LYS A 400 -27.00 -10.09 6.64
N MET A 401 -26.58 -9.36 5.62
CA MET A 401 -26.01 -8.02 5.80
C MET A 401 -27.06 -7.01 6.26
N ARG A 402 -26.61 -6.07 7.09
CA ARG A 402 -27.44 -4.94 7.52
C ARG A 402 -27.79 -4.05 6.31
N PRO A 403 -28.96 -3.39 6.33
CA PRO A 403 -29.37 -2.51 5.24
C PRO A 403 -28.41 -1.33 5.03
N ASP A 404 -27.79 -0.80 6.09
CA ASP A 404 -26.84 0.31 6.02
C ASP A 404 -25.57 -0.08 5.24
N ASP A 405 -25.02 -1.26 5.52
CA ASP A 405 -23.83 -1.79 4.85
C ASP A 405 -24.11 -2.06 3.36
N ARG A 406 -25.35 -2.42 3.03
CA ARG A 406 -25.79 -2.64 1.65
C ARG A 406 -25.79 -1.36 0.81
N VAL A 407 -26.11 -0.20 1.41
CA VAL A 407 -26.07 1.10 0.70
C VAL A 407 -24.64 1.45 0.29
N ALA A 408 -23.67 1.24 1.18
CA ALA A 408 -22.26 1.52 0.90
C ALA A 408 -21.73 0.64 -0.25
N ILE A 409 -22.14 -0.63 -0.30
CA ILE A 409 -21.78 -1.53 -1.41
C ILE A 409 -22.41 -1.07 -2.72
N HIS A 410 -23.66 -0.57 -2.72
CA HIS A 410 -24.32 -0.10 -3.94
C HIS A 410 -23.61 1.10 -4.57
N GLU A 411 -23.13 2.06 -3.78
CA GLU A 411 -22.31 3.17 -4.28
C GLU A 411 -21.02 2.67 -4.93
N ALA A 412 -20.30 1.81 -4.22
CA ALA A 412 -19.04 1.25 -4.70
C ALA A 412 -19.23 0.36 -5.95
N MET A 413 -20.34 -0.37 -6.05
CA MET A 413 -20.68 -1.19 -7.20
C MET A 413 -20.99 -0.34 -8.42
N GLU A 414 -21.76 0.74 -8.28
CA GLU A 414 -22.18 1.54 -9.42
C GLU A 414 -21.03 2.42 -9.94
N GLN A 415 -20.30 3.07 -9.02
CA GLN A 415 -19.33 4.10 -9.38
C GLN A 415 -17.87 3.61 -9.37
N GLN A 416 -17.59 2.43 -8.80
CA GLN A 416 -16.22 1.94 -8.54
C GLN A 416 -15.35 2.90 -7.71
N THR A 417 -16.02 3.70 -6.89
CA THR A 417 -15.42 4.70 -6.01
C THR A 417 -16.11 4.63 -4.67
N ILE A 418 -15.33 4.70 -3.60
CA ILE A 418 -15.84 4.82 -2.23
C ILE A 418 -15.52 6.24 -1.77
N SER A 419 -16.55 7.04 -1.55
CA SER A 419 -16.38 8.34 -0.92
C SER A 419 -16.41 8.18 0.60
N ILE A 420 -15.35 8.61 1.30
CA ILE A 420 -15.31 8.61 2.76
C ILE A 420 -15.25 10.05 3.22
N ALA A 421 -16.39 10.51 3.77
CA ALA A 421 -16.51 11.78 4.46
C ALA A 421 -16.79 11.51 5.95
N LYS A 422 -15.72 11.35 6.74
CA LYS A 422 -15.82 11.18 8.20
C LYS A 422 -14.76 12.05 8.90
N ALA A 423 -15.13 12.63 10.03
CA ALA A 423 -14.23 13.43 10.90
C ALA A 423 -13.53 14.62 10.21
N GLY A 424 -14.16 15.25 9.20
CA GLY A 424 -13.61 16.42 8.49
C GLY A 424 -12.56 16.08 7.42
N ILE A 425 -12.34 14.80 7.14
CA ILE A 425 -11.48 14.32 6.05
C ILE A 425 -12.40 13.81 4.93
N THR A 426 -12.31 14.42 3.76
CA THR A 426 -12.92 13.92 2.52
C THR A 426 -11.85 13.24 1.68
N THR A 427 -11.83 11.91 1.70
CA THR A 427 -10.93 11.12 0.84
C THR A 427 -11.77 10.25 -0.07
N VAL A 428 -11.52 10.35 -1.38
CA VAL A 428 -12.09 9.42 -2.37
C VAL A 428 -11.12 8.26 -2.51
N GLY A 429 -11.51 7.10 -1.97
CA GLY A 429 -10.81 5.85 -2.23
C GLY A 429 -11.30 5.31 -3.58
N LEU A 430 -10.38 5.03 -4.50
CA LEU A 430 -10.71 4.23 -5.68
C LEU A 430 -10.87 2.79 -5.20
N SER A 431 -11.98 2.16 -5.58
CA SER A 431 -12.20 0.74 -5.30
C SER A 431 -12.77 0.09 -6.55
N ARG A 432 -11.88 -0.41 -7.40
CA ARG A 432 -12.21 -1.17 -8.60
C ARG A 432 -12.22 -2.64 -8.22
N TRP A 433 -13.35 -3.13 -7.75
CA TRP A 433 -13.47 -4.53 -7.35
C TRP A 433 -14.72 -5.14 -7.94
N ARG A 434 -14.72 -6.47 -8.02
CA ARG A 434 -15.82 -7.27 -8.56
C ARG A 434 -16.56 -7.98 -7.43
N PRO A 435 -17.74 -7.49 -7.02
CA PRO A 435 -18.59 -8.17 -6.06
C PRO A 435 -19.17 -9.48 -6.60
N LEU A 436 -19.06 -10.50 -5.76
CA LEU A 436 -19.84 -11.73 -5.83
C LEU A 436 -20.73 -11.85 -4.57
N PRO A 437 -21.98 -11.36 -4.57
CA PRO A 437 -22.88 -11.50 -3.44
C PRO A 437 -23.66 -12.83 -3.46
N LEU A 438 -23.98 -13.41 -2.29
CA LEU A 438 -24.82 -14.60 -2.13
C LEU A 438 -25.87 -14.48 -1.01
N PRO A 439 -27.18 -14.40 -1.28
CA PRO A 439 -28.20 -14.53 -0.24
C PRO A 439 -28.59 -15.99 0.04
N GLY A 440 -28.80 -16.31 1.33
CA GLY A 440 -29.43 -17.54 1.82
C GLY A 440 -30.96 -17.47 1.84
N GLY A 441 -31.62 -18.54 1.39
CA GLY A 441 -33.08 -18.69 1.43
C GLY A 441 -33.55 -19.62 2.55
N ARG A 442 -34.62 -19.24 3.25
CA ARG A 442 -35.52 -20.16 3.97
C ARG A 442 -36.83 -20.24 3.19
N SER A 443 -37.39 -21.44 3.07
CA SER A 443 -38.58 -21.71 2.27
C SER A 443 -39.88 -21.28 2.96
N SER A 444 -40.76 -20.67 2.19
CA SER A 444 -42.18 -21.06 2.05
C SER A 444 -42.81 -20.17 0.99
N THR A 445 -43.43 -20.80 -0.01
CA THR A 445 -44.36 -20.22 -1.00
C THR A 445 -43.85 -19.05 -1.85
N LEU A 446 -43.68 -19.30 -3.15
CA LEU A 446 -43.54 -18.30 -4.20
C LEU A 446 -44.82 -17.43 -4.24
N ASP A 447 -44.89 -16.41 -3.38
CA ASP A 447 -45.96 -15.41 -3.40
C ASP A 447 -45.41 -14.00 -3.12
N ALA A 448 -45.45 -13.16 -4.17
CA ALA A 448 -45.87 -11.75 -4.18
C ALA A 448 -45.32 -10.72 -3.15
N ARG A 449 -44.19 -10.91 -2.45
CA ARG A 449 -43.68 -9.92 -1.47
C ARG A 449 -42.19 -9.54 -1.54
N TYR A 450 -41.61 -9.41 -2.73
CA TYR A 450 -40.36 -8.64 -2.89
C TYR A 450 -40.65 -7.30 -3.56
N TRP A 451 -41.19 -6.34 -2.80
CA TRP A 451 -41.25 -4.94 -3.22
C TRP A 451 -39.89 -4.28 -2.95
N LEU A 452 -38.99 -4.35 -3.93
CA LEU A 452 -37.98 -3.32 -4.11
C LEU A 452 -38.68 -2.10 -4.71
N PRO A 453 -38.52 -0.88 -4.16
CA PRO A 453 -39.17 0.31 -4.71
C PRO A 453 -38.73 0.55 -6.17
N PRO A 454 -39.65 0.96 -7.08
CA PRO A 454 -39.43 0.97 -8.53
C PRO A 454 -38.36 1.97 -9.02
N THR A 455 -37.89 2.89 -8.17
CA THR A 455 -36.70 3.71 -8.44
C THR A 455 -35.39 2.92 -8.41
N ARG A 456 -35.40 1.66 -7.94
CA ARG A 456 -34.23 0.76 -7.87
C ARG A 456 -34.06 -0.18 -9.06
N CYS A 457 -35.00 -0.20 -10.02
CA CYS A 457 -34.91 -1.03 -11.22
C CYS A 457 -34.56 -0.25 -12.49
N SER A 458 -34.36 1.07 -12.43
CA SER A 458 -34.08 1.87 -13.62
C SER A 458 -32.66 1.70 -14.21
N ALA A 459 -31.77 0.93 -13.57
CA ALA A 459 -30.48 0.57 -14.13
C ALA A 459 -30.57 -0.56 -15.17
N SER A 460 -31.74 -1.17 -15.37
CA SER A 460 -31.96 -2.14 -16.43
C SER A 460 -33.36 -1.97 -17.03
N GLY A 461 -33.41 -1.60 -18.31
CA GLY A 461 -34.66 -1.42 -19.08
C GLY A 461 -35.39 -2.73 -19.32
N TRP A 462 -35.95 -3.31 -18.26
CA TRP A 462 -36.57 -4.65 -18.26
C TRP A 462 -38.11 -4.63 -18.27
N THR A 463 -38.75 -3.46 -18.16
CA THR A 463 -40.22 -3.38 -18.18
C THR A 463 -40.84 -3.44 -19.58
N SER A 464 -40.10 -3.13 -20.65
CA SER A 464 -40.64 -3.16 -22.02
C SER A 464 -40.56 -4.53 -22.71
N LEU A 465 -39.68 -5.44 -22.26
CA LEU A 465 -39.45 -6.71 -22.98
C LEU A 465 -40.33 -7.87 -22.48
N MET A 466 -40.84 -7.80 -21.25
CA MET A 466 -41.64 -8.86 -20.64
C MET A 466 -43.10 -8.95 -21.15
N GLN A 467 -43.58 -8.00 -21.96
CA GLN A 467 -44.89 -8.10 -22.62
C GLN A 467 -44.85 -8.73 -24.03
N ARG A 468 -43.67 -9.02 -24.61
CA ARG A 468 -43.56 -9.48 -26.02
C ARG A 468 -43.02 -10.89 -26.26
N SER A 469 -42.57 -11.64 -25.27
CA SER A 469 -42.03 -13.00 -25.48
C SER A 469 -43.05 -14.09 -25.12
N ARG A 470 -44.08 -14.22 -25.97
CA ARG A 470 -44.92 -15.42 -26.06
C ARG A 470 -44.28 -16.36 -27.10
N TRP A 471 -43.95 -17.59 -26.66
CA TRP A 471 -43.76 -18.81 -27.46
C TRP A 471 -42.65 -18.86 -28.52
N ILE A 472 -41.56 -19.58 -28.23
CA ILE A 472 -40.93 -20.46 -29.23
C ILE A 472 -40.51 -21.77 -28.54
N SER A 473 -41.33 -22.80 -28.71
CA SER A 473 -40.97 -24.20 -28.50
C SER A 473 -40.20 -24.73 -29.72
N PRO A 474 -39.26 -25.67 -29.57
CA PRO A 474 -38.60 -26.28 -30.72
C PRO A 474 -39.55 -27.31 -31.36
N ARG A 475 -39.71 -27.26 -32.69
CA ARG A 475 -40.22 -28.39 -33.49
C ARG A 475 -39.09 -28.96 -34.33
N PRO A 476 -39.04 -30.30 -34.51
CA PRO A 476 -38.03 -30.98 -35.30
C PRO A 476 -38.38 -30.91 -36.79
N PHE A 477 -37.34 -30.88 -37.62
CA PHE A 477 -37.31 -31.46 -38.96
C PHE A 477 -35.99 -32.19 -39.14
#